data_AF-B9NV28-F1
#
_entry.id   AF-B9NV28-F1
#
_cell.length_a   1.000
_cell.length_b   1.000
_cell.length_c   1.000
_cell.angle_alpha   90.00
_cell.angle_beta   90.00
_cell.angle_gamma   90.00
#
_symmetry.space_group_name_H-M   'P 1'
#
loop_
_entity.id
_entity.type
_entity.pdbx_description
1 polymer ?
#
loop_
_entity_poly.entity_id
_entity_poly.type
_entity_poly.pdbx_seq_one_letter_code
_entity_poly.pdbx_strand_id
1 'polypeptide(L)'
;MRASEVCNLTTGDIDSDRMLIHVVQGKGRKDRKVMLSPDLLDLLRDYWCEARPEGWLFPGKPKINPISPRQLNRAFTSAKRMAGINKPATLHTLRHSFATHLLEAGTDVRVIQVLLGHAKLTITAQYTKVATKMIRDTASPFEALKQLNLQTRKKRPG
;
A
#
# COMPACT_ATOMS: atom_id res chain seq x y z
N MET A 1 0.33 3.01 -4.61
CA MET A 1 -0.12 4.15 -5.46
C MET A 1 -0.43 3.67 -6.89
N ARG A 2 -1.13 4.45 -7.72
CA ARG A 2 -1.35 4.16 -9.15
C ARG A 2 -0.12 4.57 -9.94
N ALA A 3 0.14 3.94 -11.09
CA ALA A 3 1.30 4.28 -11.92
C ALA A 3 1.35 5.77 -12.30
N SER A 4 0.21 6.35 -12.68
CA SER A 4 0.12 7.78 -13.01
C SER A 4 0.43 8.70 -11.83
N GLU A 5 0.10 8.28 -10.61
CA GLU A 5 0.39 9.05 -9.40
C GLU A 5 1.89 9.03 -9.13
N VAL A 6 2.53 7.86 -9.23
CA VAL A 6 3.98 7.72 -9.06
C VAL A 6 4.75 8.55 -10.10
N CYS A 7 4.32 8.53 -11.36
CA CYS A 7 4.92 9.32 -12.43
C CYS A 7 4.87 10.83 -12.13
N ASN A 8 3.82 11.32 -11.48
CA ASN A 8 3.58 12.73 -11.22
C ASN A 8 4.09 13.18 -9.84
N LEU A 9 4.83 12.35 -9.11
CA LEU A 9 5.42 12.78 -7.85
C LEU A 9 6.52 13.81 -8.10
N THR A 10 6.52 14.86 -7.30
CA THR A 10 7.60 15.83 -7.20
C THR A 10 8.49 15.50 -6.02
N THR A 11 9.68 16.08 -6.02
CA THR A 11 10.62 16.02 -4.90
C THR A 11 10.03 16.58 -3.60
N GLY A 12 9.21 17.63 -3.70
CA GLY A 12 8.51 18.25 -2.57
C GLY A 12 7.30 17.47 -2.04
N ASP A 13 6.89 16.39 -2.70
CA ASP A 13 5.81 15.53 -2.22
C ASP A 13 6.27 14.56 -1.13
N ILE A 14 7.58 14.43 -0.89
CA ILE A 14 8.15 13.58 0.15
C ILE A 14 8.34 14.39 1.43
N ASP A 15 7.51 14.11 2.44
CA ASP A 15 7.57 14.72 3.77
C ASP A 15 8.27 13.75 4.73
N SER A 16 9.59 13.90 4.86
CA SER A 16 10.42 13.04 5.73
C SER A 16 10.18 13.29 7.21
N ASP A 17 9.72 14.48 7.60
CA ASP A 17 9.51 14.82 9.01
C ASP A 17 8.25 14.13 9.55
N ARG A 18 7.22 14.05 8.71
CA ARG A 18 5.95 13.39 9.06
C ARG A 18 5.86 11.95 8.57
N MET A 19 6.86 11.46 7.83
CA MET A 19 6.87 10.15 7.18
C MET A 19 5.63 9.93 6.29
N LEU A 20 5.36 10.90 5.41
CA LEU A 20 4.23 10.88 4.48
C LEU A 20 4.67 11.20 3.06
N ILE A 21 3.94 10.65 2.09
CA ILE A 21 4.00 11.06 0.68
C ILE A 21 2.69 11.75 0.35
N HIS A 22 2.79 12.97 -0.17
CA HIS A 22 1.66 13.73 -0.67
C HIS A 22 1.35 13.30 -2.11
N VAL A 23 0.16 12.75 -2.32
CA VAL A 23 -0.30 12.32 -3.65
C VAL A 23 -1.31 13.34 -4.15
N VAL A 24 -0.81 14.29 -4.95
CA VAL A 24 -1.64 15.28 -5.62
C VAL A 24 -2.34 14.62 -6.81
N GLN A 25 -3.67 14.72 -6.86
CA GLN A 25 -4.46 14.18 -7.96
C GLN A 25 -5.13 15.27 -8.78
N GLY A 26 -5.00 15.16 -10.11
CA GLY A 26 -5.60 16.11 -11.05
C GLY A 26 -7.14 16.12 -11.08
N LYS A 27 -7.68 16.97 -11.95
CA LYS A 27 -9.09 17.42 -12.04
C LYS A 27 -10.13 16.34 -11.68
N GLY A 28 -10.77 16.51 -10.52
CA GLY A 28 -11.92 15.72 -10.06
C GLY A 28 -11.61 14.60 -9.07
N ARG A 29 -10.35 14.41 -8.65
CA ARG A 29 -9.97 13.46 -7.60
C ARG A 29 -9.37 14.19 -6.41
N LYS A 30 -9.64 13.70 -5.21
CA LYS A 30 -9.11 14.28 -3.97
C LYS A 30 -7.64 13.89 -3.78
N ASP A 31 -6.86 14.86 -3.36
CA ASP A 31 -5.52 14.65 -2.83
C ASP A 31 -5.59 13.73 -1.61
N ARG A 32 -4.50 13.00 -1.39
CA ARG A 32 -4.37 12.15 -0.20
C ARG A 32 -2.94 12.02 0.23
N LYS A 33 -2.76 11.59 1.47
CA LYS A 33 -1.46 11.25 2.03
C LYS A 33 -1.35 9.73 2.13
N VAL A 34 -0.18 9.20 1.81
CA VAL A 34 0.14 7.79 2.02
C VAL A 34 1.38 7.68 2.89
N MET A 35 1.49 6.58 3.64
CA MET A 35 2.63 6.34 4.52
C MET A 35 3.95 6.25 3.73
N LEU A 36 5.02 6.80 4.30
CA LEU A 36 6.40 6.60 3.88
C LEU A 36 7.05 5.66 4.91
N SER A 37 7.60 4.53 4.48
CA SER A 37 8.39 3.68 5.38
C SER A 37 9.81 4.22 5.52
N PRO A 38 10.50 3.98 6.65
CA PRO A 38 11.91 4.33 6.81
C PRO A 38 12.79 3.76 5.68
N ASP A 39 12.63 2.47 5.36
CA ASP A 39 13.40 1.82 4.29
C ASP A 39 13.17 2.46 2.91
N LEU A 40 11.95 2.93 2.63
CA LEU A 40 11.65 3.64 1.39
C LEU A 40 12.28 5.03 1.39
N LEU A 41 12.29 5.73 2.52
CA LEU A 41 12.95 7.03 2.64
C LEU A 41 14.46 6.89 2.39
N ASP A 42 15.10 5.88 2.95
CA ASP A 42 16.53 5.64 2.74
C ASP A 42 16.83 5.31 1.28
N LEU A 43 16.03 4.45 0.64
CA LEU A 43 16.14 4.18 -0.79
C LEU A 43 15.96 5.45 -1.65
N LEU A 44 15.03 6.34 -1.27
CA LEU A 44 14.82 7.61 -1.98
C LEU A 44 15.98 8.59 -1.77
N ARG A 45 16.66 8.54 -0.62
CA ARG A 45 17.86 9.35 -0.35
C ARG A 45 19.05 8.86 -1.17
N ASP A 46 19.25 7.55 -1.26
CA ASP A 46 20.29 6.97 -2.12
C ASP A 46 20.06 7.38 -3.57
N TYR A 47 18.82 7.22 -4.04
CA TYR A 47 18.41 7.68 -5.37
C TYR A 47 18.65 9.18 -5.57
N TRP A 48 18.32 10.01 -4.59
CA TRP A 48 18.55 11.45 -4.66
C TRP A 48 20.02 11.81 -4.83
N CYS A 49 20.91 11.11 -4.12
CA CYS A 49 22.34 11.33 -4.18
C CYS A 49 22.92 11.04 -5.57
N GLU A 50 22.42 9.99 -6.23
CA GLU A 50 22.87 9.59 -7.57
C GLU A 50 22.23 10.40 -8.70
N ALA A 51 20.89 10.54 -8.69
CA ALA A 51 20.15 11.08 -9.82
C ALA A 51 19.99 12.61 -9.78
N ARG A 52 20.07 13.20 -8.58
CA ARG A 52 19.84 14.64 -8.31
C ARG A 52 18.63 15.18 -9.07
N PRO A 53 17.43 14.64 -8.84
CA PRO A 53 16.23 15.09 -9.53
C PRO A 53 15.90 16.54 -9.15
N GLU A 54 15.51 17.34 -10.14
CA GLU A 54 15.04 18.72 -9.94
C GLU A 54 13.56 18.79 -10.36
N GLY A 55 12.69 19.20 -9.44
CA GLY A 55 11.24 19.24 -9.67
C GLY A 55 10.58 17.86 -9.54
N TRP A 56 10.61 17.04 -10.60
CA TRP A 56 9.99 15.71 -10.61
C TRP A 56 10.83 14.69 -9.86
N LEU A 57 10.19 13.89 -8.99
CA LEU A 57 10.88 12.81 -8.26
C LEU A 57 11.45 11.78 -9.23
N PHE A 58 10.73 11.46 -10.30
CA PHE A 58 11.19 10.55 -11.35
C PHE A 58 11.14 11.26 -12.72
N PRO A 59 12.22 11.96 -13.12
CA PRO A 59 12.24 12.71 -14.36
C PRO A 59 12.32 11.80 -15.60
N GLY A 60 11.64 12.22 -16.66
CA GLY A 60 11.69 11.63 -17.98
C GLY A 60 12.85 12.17 -18.82
N LYS A 61 12.76 11.95 -20.15
CA LYS A 61 13.67 12.56 -21.14
C LYS A 61 12.81 13.36 -22.13
N PRO A 62 12.97 14.71 -22.22
CA PRO A 62 13.84 15.58 -21.41
C PRO A 62 13.40 15.68 -19.94
N LYS A 63 14.32 16.07 -19.03
CA LYS A 63 14.11 16.07 -17.56
C LYS A 63 12.97 16.98 -17.07
N ILE A 64 12.56 17.94 -17.88
CA ILE A 64 11.43 18.86 -17.59
C ILE A 64 10.08 18.13 -17.48
N ASN A 65 9.98 16.93 -18.03
CA ASN A 65 8.77 16.12 -18.00
C ASN A 65 8.91 14.98 -16.98
N PRO A 66 7.81 14.51 -16.36
CA PRO A 66 7.84 13.30 -15.56
C PRO A 66 8.11 12.06 -16.43
N ILE A 67 8.56 10.98 -15.80
CA ILE A 67 8.61 9.67 -16.45
C ILE A 67 7.22 9.26 -16.93
N SER A 68 7.10 8.79 -18.16
CA SER A 68 5.80 8.34 -18.66
C SER A 68 5.35 7.03 -18.00
N PRO A 69 4.03 6.78 -17.85
CA PRO A 69 3.53 5.50 -17.36
C PRO A 69 4.02 4.29 -18.18
N ARG A 70 4.24 4.49 -19.49
CA ARG A 70 4.81 3.46 -20.37
C ARG A 70 6.25 3.12 -19.98
N GLN A 71 7.08 4.13 -19.72
CA GLN A 71 8.47 3.92 -19.28
C GLN A 71 8.53 3.27 -17.89
N LEU A 72 7.68 3.71 -16.96
CA LEU A 72 7.58 3.08 -15.64
C LEU A 72 7.18 1.60 -15.74
N ASN A 73 6.19 1.27 -16.59
CA ASN A 73 5.83 -0.12 -16.84
C ASN A 73 6.97 -0.93 -17.47
N ARG A 74 7.75 -0.34 -18.39
CA ARG A 74 8.94 -1.00 -18.96
C ARG A 74 9.99 -1.28 -17.90
N ALA A 75 10.27 -0.32 -17.01
CA ALA A 75 11.20 -0.49 -15.90
C ALA A 75 10.74 -1.63 -14.97
N PHE A 76 9.46 -1.63 -14.61
CA PHE A 76 8.86 -2.71 -13.81
C PHE A 76 8.98 -4.08 -14.50
N THR A 77 8.66 -4.19 -15.79
CA THR A 77 8.79 -5.46 -16.54
C THR A 77 10.23 -5.95 -16.59
N SER A 78 11.19 -5.03 -16.72
CA SER A 78 12.62 -5.39 -16.67
C SER A 78 13.01 -5.91 -15.30
N ALA A 79 12.63 -5.20 -14.22
CA ALA A 79 12.90 -5.62 -12.85
C ALA A 79 12.28 -6.99 -12.53
N LYS A 80 11.03 -7.21 -12.95
CA LYS A 80 10.31 -8.49 -12.82
C LYS A 80 11.08 -9.64 -13.49
N ARG A 81 11.58 -9.41 -14.71
CA ARG A 81 12.38 -10.40 -15.45
C ARG A 81 13.71 -10.68 -14.76
N MET A 82 14.39 -9.63 -14.27
CA MET A 82 15.64 -9.77 -13.53
C MET A 82 15.45 -10.54 -12.21
N ALA A 83 14.30 -10.39 -11.57
CA ALA A 83 13.94 -11.13 -10.37
C ALA A 83 13.47 -12.58 -10.65
N GLY A 84 13.47 -13.05 -11.90
CA GLY A 84 13.03 -14.40 -12.26
C GLY A 84 11.53 -14.67 -12.08
N ILE A 85 10.71 -13.62 -11.98
CA ILE A 85 9.27 -13.76 -11.74
C ILE A 85 8.54 -14.04 -13.07
N ASN A 86 8.15 -15.28 -13.28
CA ASN A 86 7.46 -15.71 -14.51
C ASN A 86 5.94 -15.50 -14.49
N LYS A 87 5.34 -15.31 -13.31
CA LYS A 87 3.88 -15.09 -13.15
C LYS A 87 3.42 -13.79 -13.83
N PRO A 88 2.21 -13.71 -14.40
CA PRO A 88 1.67 -12.43 -14.89
C PRO A 88 1.52 -11.45 -13.73
N ALA A 89 2.22 -10.32 -13.81
CA ALA A 89 2.26 -9.29 -12.78
C ALA A 89 2.44 -7.93 -13.45
N THR A 90 1.77 -6.92 -12.90
CA THR A 90 1.78 -5.53 -13.35
C THR A 90 1.93 -4.58 -12.15
N LEU A 91 2.12 -3.29 -12.39
CA LEU A 91 2.06 -2.27 -11.34
C LEU A 91 0.70 -2.27 -10.59
N HIS A 92 -0.39 -2.61 -11.29
CA HIS A 92 -1.70 -2.77 -10.64
C HIS A 92 -1.71 -3.99 -9.70
N THR A 93 -1.07 -5.09 -10.10
CA THR A 93 -0.90 -6.28 -9.25
C THR A 93 -0.15 -5.93 -7.97
N LEU A 94 0.97 -5.19 -8.04
CA LEU A 94 1.72 -4.74 -6.86
C LEU A 94 0.83 -3.95 -5.89
N ARG A 95 0.06 -3.00 -6.44
CA ARG A 95 -0.87 -2.19 -5.65
C ARG A 95 -1.94 -3.02 -4.97
N HIS A 96 -2.46 -4.04 -5.67
CA HIS A 96 -3.46 -4.93 -5.09
C HIS A 96 -2.85 -5.82 -4.00
N SER A 97 -1.68 -6.41 -4.22
CA SER A 97 -0.94 -7.18 -3.20
C SER A 97 -0.68 -6.36 -1.95
N PHE A 98 -0.27 -5.09 -2.09
CA PHE A 98 -0.10 -4.18 -0.95
C PHE A 98 -1.39 -4.02 -0.13
N ALA A 99 -2.52 -3.83 -0.80
CA ALA A 99 -3.82 -3.71 -0.14
C ALA A 99 -4.23 -5.00 0.59
N THR A 100 -4.01 -6.14 -0.05
CA THR A 100 -4.29 -7.47 0.53
C THR A 100 -3.44 -7.73 1.75
N HIS A 101 -2.13 -7.44 1.71
CA HIS A 101 -1.26 -7.61 2.88
C HIS A 101 -1.68 -6.70 4.05
N LEU A 102 -2.07 -5.45 3.79
CA LEU A 102 -2.59 -4.57 4.85
C LEU A 102 -3.86 -5.16 5.49
N LEU A 103 -4.76 -5.69 4.66
CA LEU A 103 -5.96 -6.33 5.16
C LEU A 103 -5.62 -7.58 5.98
N GLU A 104 -4.76 -8.46 5.48
CA GLU A 104 -4.31 -9.69 6.18
C GLU A 104 -3.60 -9.38 7.50
N ALA A 105 -2.94 -8.23 7.61
CA ALA A 105 -2.38 -7.71 8.86
C ALA A 105 -3.43 -7.10 9.82
N GLY A 106 -4.72 -7.17 9.48
CA GLY A 106 -5.83 -6.67 10.30
C GLY A 106 -6.08 -5.17 10.17
N THR A 107 -5.52 -4.49 9.16
CA THR A 107 -5.76 -3.06 8.96
C THR A 107 -7.22 -2.79 8.60
N ASP A 108 -7.83 -1.80 9.25
CA ASP A 108 -9.21 -1.42 8.98
C ASP A 108 -9.42 -1.08 7.50
N VAL A 109 -10.47 -1.64 6.92
CA VAL A 109 -10.77 -1.52 5.51
C VAL A 109 -10.99 -0.07 5.05
N ARG A 110 -11.51 0.81 5.92
CA ARG A 110 -11.67 2.24 5.66
C ARG A 110 -10.32 2.94 5.60
N VAL A 111 -9.36 2.54 6.45
CA VAL A 111 -7.97 3.04 6.39
C VAL A 111 -7.33 2.64 5.07
N ILE A 112 -7.46 1.38 4.66
CA ILE A 112 -6.95 0.90 3.36
C ILE A 112 -7.59 1.68 2.20
N GLN A 113 -8.91 1.95 2.26
CA GLN A 113 -9.60 2.75 1.24
C GLN A 113 -9.02 4.16 1.09
N VAL A 114 -8.77 4.84 2.22
CA VAL A 114 -8.18 6.18 2.25
C VAL A 114 -6.77 6.15 1.67
N LEU A 115 -5.91 5.22 2.10
CA LEU A 115 -4.53 5.08 1.60
C LEU A 115 -4.47 4.83 0.09
N LEU A 116 -5.40 4.02 -0.42
CA LEU A 116 -5.48 3.73 -1.85
C LEU A 116 -6.20 4.86 -2.62
N GLY A 117 -7.05 5.66 -2.00
CA GLY A 117 -7.82 6.70 -2.70
C GLY A 117 -8.90 6.10 -3.61
N HIS A 118 -9.60 5.06 -3.13
CA HIS A 118 -10.74 4.47 -3.84
C HIS A 118 -12.02 5.26 -3.53
N ALA A 119 -12.58 5.93 -4.54
CA ALA A 119 -13.80 6.74 -4.39
C ALA A 119 -15.10 5.92 -4.32
N LYS A 120 -15.08 4.64 -4.72
CA LYS A 120 -16.23 3.73 -4.65
C LYS A 120 -15.87 2.44 -3.91
N LEU A 121 -16.78 1.98 -3.06
CA LEU A 121 -16.73 0.73 -2.26
C LEU A 121 -16.68 -0.55 -3.10
N THR A 122 -16.85 -0.50 -4.42
CA THR A 122 -16.95 -1.68 -5.29
C THR A 122 -15.65 -2.50 -5.37
N ILE A 123 -14.46 -1.89 -5.22
CA ILE A 123 -13.20 -2.67 -5.10
C ILE A 123 -13.00 -3.19 -3.67
N THR A 124 -13.64 -2.55 -2.68
CA THR A 124 -13.63 -2.97 -1.28
C THR A 124 -14.40 -4.27 -1.03
N ALA A 125 -15.41 -4.56 -1.84
CA ALA A 125 -16.13 -5.83 -1.82
C ALA A 125 -15.28 -7.04 -2.27
N GLN A 126 -14.19 -6.83 -3.02
CA GLN A 126 -13.21 -7.89 -3.27
C GLN A 126 -12.32 -8.14 -2.06
N TYR A 127 -11.95 -7.08 -1.32
CA TYR A 127 -11.18 -7.20 -0.09
C TYR A 127 -11.96 -7.90 1.03
N THR A 128 -13.28 -7.70 1.14
CA THR A 128 -14.10 -8.45 2.11
C THR A 128 -14.09 -9.96 1.88
N LYS A 129 -13.93 -10.46 0.64
CA LYS A 129 -13.79 -11.91 0.39
C LYS A 129 -12.52 -12.49 1.03
N VAL A 130 -11.42 -11.75 1.01
CA VAL A 130 -10.16 -12.13 1.70
C VAL A 130 -10.35 -12.03 3.22
N ALA A 131 -11.01 -10.98 3.70
CA ALA A 131 -11.37 -10.86 5.12
C ALA A 131 -12.31 -11.98 5.58
N THR A 132 -13.17 -12.53 4.71
CA THR A 132 -14.06 -13.65 5.06
C THR A 132 -13.26 -14.93 5.38
N LYS A 133 -12.08 -15.08 4.78
CA LYS A 133 -11.14 -16.15 5.14
C LYS A 133 -10.58 -15.92 6.55
N MET A 134 -10.20 -14.69 6.90
CA MET A 134 -9.77 -14.34 8.26
C MET A 134 -10.88 -14.42 9.31
N ILE A 135 -12.13 -14.07 8.97
CA ILE A 135 -13.29 -14.21 9.87
C ILE A 135 -13.54 -15.69 10.19
N ARG A 136 -13.33 -16.59 9.22
CA ARG A 136 -13.39 -18.04 9.45
C ARG A 136 -12.32 -18.53 10.43
N ASP A 137 -11.13 -17.93 10.38
CA ASP A 137 -9.98 -18.32 11.20
C ASP A 137 -9.96 -17.57 12.56
N THR A 138 -10.85 -16.60 12.77
CA THR A 138 -10.99 -15.86 14.04
C THR A 138 -11.82 -16.68 15.02
N ALA A 139 -11.25 -16.99 16.19
CA ALA A 139 -11.95 -17.70 17.26
C ALA A 139 -13.20 -16.92 17.69
N SER A 140 -14.34 -17.61 17.74
CA SER A 140 -15.60 -17.01 18.16
C SER A 140 -15.50 -16.50 19.60
N PRO A 141 -16.00 -15.29 19.92
CA PRO A 141 -16.13 -14.82 21.30
C PRO A 141 -16.88 -15.82 22.19
N PHE A 142 -17.78 -16.62 21.62
CA PHE A 142 -18.48 -17.69 22.33
C PHE A 142 -17.57 -18.84 22.80
N GLU A 143 -16.52 -19.16 22.05
CA GLU A 143 -15.51 -20.15 22.45
C GLU A 143 -14.67 -19.65 23.64
N ALA A 144 -14.33 -18.36 23.66
CA ALA A 144 -13.63 -17.72 24.78
C ALA A 144 -14.45 -17.73 26.08
N LEU A 145 -15.78 -17.61 25.99
CA LEU A 145 -16.69 -17.69 27.14
C LEU A 145 -16.74 -19.09 27.78
N LYS A 146 -16.56 -20.18 27.01
CA LYS A 146 -16.46 -21.54 27.58
C LYS A 146 -15.23 -21.71 28.48
N GLN A 147 -14.10 -21.11 28.11
CA GLN A 147 -12.85 -21.21 28.88
C GLN A 147 -12.96 -20.45 30.22
N LEU A 148 -13.63 -19.29 30.23
CA LEU A 148 -13.93 -18.54 31.45
C LEU A 148 -14.84 -19.33 32.41
N ASN A 149 -15.86 -20.01 31.89
CA ASN A 149 -16.78 -20.81 32.71
C ASN A 149 -16.16 -22.11 33.27
N LEU A 150 -15.11 -22.63 32.66
CA LEU A 150 -14.37 -23.80 33.18
C LEU A 150 -13.40 -23.41 34.31
N GLN A 151 -12.86 -22.19 34.27
CA GLN A 151 -11.98 -21.66 35.32
C GLN A 151 -12.73 -21.26 36.59
N THR A 152 -13.96 -20.74 36.46
CA THR A 152 -14.82 -20.39 37.61
C THR A 152 -15.33 -21.61 38.38
N ARG A 153 -15.49 -22.77 37.71
CA ARG A 153 -15.89 -24.03 38.36
C ARG A 153 -14.77 -24.73 39.16
N LYS A 154 -13.49 -24.50 38.81
CA LYS A 154 -12.34 -25.08 39.54
C LYS A 154 -11.92 -24.32 40.81
N LYS A 155 -12.52 -23.15 41.09
CA LYS A 155 -12.14 -22.24 42.18
C LYS A 155 -13.09 -22.20 43.37
N ARG A 156 -13.97 -23.19 43.57
CA ARG A 156 -14.73 -23.32 44.82
C ARG A 156 -13.95 -24.20 45.81
N PRO A 157 -13.30 -23.65 46.84
CA PRO A 157 -12.87 -24.45 47.98
C PRO A 157 -14.13 -24.86 48.76
N GLY A 158 -14.16 -26.11 49.22
CA GLY A 158 -15.14 -26.60 50.18
C GLY A 158 -14.89 -26.08 51.58
#